data_AF-A0A5K1HLS1-F1
#
_entry.id   AF-A0A5K1HLS1-F1
#
_cell.length_a   1.000
_cell.length_b   1.000
_cell.length_c   1.000
_cell.angle_alpha   90.00
_cell.angle_beta   90.00
_cell.angle_gamma   90.00
#
_symmetry.space_group_name_H-M   'P 1'
#
loop_
_entity.id
_entity.type
_entity.pdbx_description
1 polymer ?
#
loop_
_entity_poly.entity_id
_entity_poly.type
_entity_poly.pdbx_seq_one_letter_code
_entity_poly.pdbx_strand_id
1 'polypeptide(L)'
;MSATDGLTRGMEVIDTGAPLSVPVGGATLGRIFNVLGEPVDNLGPVDTRTTSPIHRPAPAFTQLDTKLSIFETGIKVVDLLAPYRRGEKSDYSGSR
;
A
#
# COMPACT_ATOMS: atom_id res chain seq x y z
N MET A 1 -2.83 -4.88 15.23
CA MET A 1 -1.83 -5.97 15.27
C MET A 1 -0.66 -5.49 16.10
N SER A 2 -0.58 -5.95 17.33
CA SER A 2 0.35 -5.45 18.35
C SER A 2 0.91 -6.63 19.14
N ALA A 3 1.75 -6.36 20.15
CA ALA A 3 2.23 -7.38 21.07
C ALA A 3 1.05 -8.19 21.65
N THR A 4 1.25 -9.50 21.79
CA THR A 4 0.25 -10.43 22.34
C THR A 4 0.42 -10.68 23.83
N ASP A 5 1.37 -9.97 24.46
CA ASP A 5 1.61 -10.04 25.89
C ASP A 5 0.36 -9.59 26.67
N GLY A 6 -0.04 -10.37 27.68
CA GLY A 6 -1.23 -10.10 28.48
C GLY A 6 -2.54 -10.67 27.92
N LEU A 7 -2.55 -11.27 26.73
CA LEU A 7 -3.71 -12.02 26.22
C LEU A 7 -3.83 -13.38 26.92
N THR A 8 -5.06 -13.76 27.30
CA THR A 8 -5.36 -15.02 27.99
C THR A 8 -6.53 -15.74 27.31
N ARG A 9 -6.63 -17.05 27.54
CA ARG A 9 -7.73 -17.86 26.99
C ARG A 9 -9.05 -17.47 27.66
N GLY A 10 -10.11 -17.35 26.86
CA GLY A 10 -11.44 -16.96 27.34
C GLY A 10 -11.67 -15.45 27.39
N MET A 11 -10.70 -14.64 26.93
CA MET A 11 -10.86 -13.20 26.77
C MET A 11 -11.87 -12.90 25.66
N GLU A 12 -12.70 -11.89 25.87
CA GLU A 12 -13.71 -11.48 24.90
C GLU A 12 -13.06 -10.91 23.63
N VAL A 13 -13.55 -11.32 22.46
CA VAL A 13 -13.07 -10.87 21.16
C VAL A 13 -14.26 -10.38 20.35
N ILE A 14 -14.08 -9.22 19.72
CA ILE A 14 -15.10 -8.60 18.87
C ILE A 14 -14.67 -8.78 17.40
N ASP A 15 -15.53 -9.39 16.61
CA ASP A 15 -15.37 -9.42 15.15
C ASP A 15 -15.89 -8.10 14.55
N THR A 16 -15.04 -7.43 13.79
CA THR A 16 -15.42 -6.19 13.08
C THR A 16 -16.30 -6.47 11.86
N GLY A 17 -16.44 -7.72 11.43
CA GLY A 17 -17.28 -8.15 10.30
C GLY A 17 -16.79 -7.68 8.93
N ALA A 18 -15.63 -7.02 8.88
CA ALA A 18 -15.04 -6.44 7.69
C ALA A 18 -13.54 -6.74 7.64
N PRO A 19 -12.95 -6.92 6.43
CA PRO A 19 -11.51 -7.03 6.28
C PRO A 19 -10.78 -5.78 6.79
N LEU A 20 -9.51 -5.95 7.14
CA LEU A 20 -8.63 -4.83 7.49
C LEU A 20 -8.66 -3.78 6.37
N SER A 21 -9.04 -2.56 6.73
CA SER A 21 -9.23 -1.45 5.80
C SER A 21 -8.38 -0.27 6.22
N VAL A 22 -7.73 0.37 5.24
CA VAL A 22 -6.77 1.46 5.47
C VAL A 22 -7.27 2.76 4.82
N PRO A 23 -6.90 3.93 5.35
CA PRO A 23 -7.23 5.21 4.73
C PRO A 23 -6.62 5.31 3.34
N VAL A 24 -7.38 5.85 2.38
CA VAL A 24 -6.92 6.13 1.02
C VAL A 24 -7.34 7.53 0.58
N GLY A 25 -6.65 8.08 -0.42
CA GLY A 25 -6.98 9.37 -1.03
C GLY A 25 -5.86 10.40 -0.90
N GLY A 26 -6.11 11.64 -1.32
CA GLY A 26 -5.10 12.71 -1.31
C GLY A 26 -4.57 13.05 0.09
N ALA A 27 -5.38 12.86 1.13
CA ALA A 27 -5.01 13.14 2.52
C ALA A 27 -3.89 12.22 3.06
N THR A 28 -3.61 11.09 2.41
CA THR A 28 -2.56 10.16 2.81
C THR A 28 -1.19 10.52 2.22
N LEU A 29 -1.12 11.49 1.29
CA LEU A 29 0.14 11.88 0.66
C LEU A 29 1.07 12.56 1.66
N GLY A 30 2.32 12.08 1.72
CA GLY A 30 3.34 12.61 2.63
C GLY A 30 3.19 12.19 4.10
N ARG A 31 2.25 11.28 4.39
CA ARG A 31 2.00 10.75 5.74
C ARG A 31 2.64 9.36 5.89
N ILE A 32 3.03 9.00 7.12
CA ILE A 32 3.59 7.67 7.42
C ILE A 32 2.55 6.87 8.20
N PHE A 33 2.22 5.67 7.72
CA PHE A 33 1.22 4.80 8.32
C PHE A 33 1.81 3.45 8.72
N ASN A 34 1.26 2.85 9.78
CA ASN A 34 1.47 1.44 10.08
C ASN A 34 0.56 0.54 9.21
N VAL A 35 0.67 -0.78 9.40
CA VAL A 35 -0.11 -1.79 8.66
C VAL A 35 -1.63 -1.66 8.90
N LEU A 36 -2.05 -1.08 10.03
CA LEU A 36 -3.46 -0.86 10.36
C LEU A 36 -4.01 0.43 9.73
N GLY A 37 -3.16 1.24 9.08
CA GLY A 37 -3.55 2.53 8.53
C GLY A 37 -3.55 3.67 9.56
N GLU A 38 -2.92 3.48 10.72
CA GLU A 38 -2.79 4.52 11.74
C GLU A 38 -1.55 5.38 11.47
N PRO A 39 -1.65 6.72 11.55
CA PRO A 39 -0.53 7.61 11.31
C PRO A 39 0.50 7.51 12.45
N VAL A 40 1.77 7.29 12.11
CA VAL A 40 2.89 7.17 13.05
C VAL A 40 3.90 8.33 12.92
N ASP A 41 3.54 9.36 12.16
CA ASP A 41 4.37 10.53 11.85
C ASP A 41 4.26 11.68 12.88
N ASN A 42 3.44 11.53 13.93
CA ASN A 42 3.17 12.56 14.95
C ASN A 42 2.56 13.88 14.39
N LEU A 43 2.02 13.88 13.17
CA LEU A 43 1.41 15.05 12.54
C LEU A 43 -0.10 15.17 12.81
N GLY A 44 -0.61 14.47 13.82
CA GLY A 44 -2.04 14.42 14.16
C GLY A 44 -2.84 13.46 13.28
N PRO A 45 -4.18 13.43 13.43
CA PRO A 45 -5.05 12.54 12.66
C PRO A 45 -5.07 12.91 11.16
N VAL A 46 -5.38 11.93 10.31
CA VAL A 46 -5.59 12.13 8.87
C VAL A 46 -7.08 12.26 8.62
N ASP A 47 -7.52 13.41 8.12
CA ASP A 47 -8.92 13.62 7.74
C ASP A 47 -9.21 12.96 6.39
N THR A 48 -9.63 11.69 6.45
CA THR A 48 -10.10 10.94 5.28
C THR A 48 -11.36 10.19 5.62
N ARG A 49 -12.36 10.34 4.74
CA ARG A 49 -13.64 9.63 4.82
C ARG A 49 -13.65 8.33 4.02
N THR A 50 -12.59 8.07 3.27
CA THR A 50 -12.52 6.94 2.34
C THR A 50 -11.49 5.94 2.83
N THR A 51 -11.95 4.73 3.12
CA THR A 51 -11.09 3.59 3.45
C THR A 51 -11.25 2.51 2.38
N SER A 52 -10.20 1.71 2.18
CA SER A 52 -10.21 0.59 1.24
C SER A 52 -9.71 -0.68 1.93
N PRO A 53 -10.33 -1.86 1.69
CA PRO A 53 -9.84 -3.12 2.21
C PRO A 53 -8.48 -3.49 1.59
N ILE A 54 -7.58 -4.06 2.40
CA ILE A 54 -6.28 -4.54 1.90
C ILE A 54 -6.41 -5.82 1.07
N HIS A 55 -7.48 -6.59 1.31
CA HIS A 55 -7.83 -7.77 0.53
C HIS A 55 -8.85 -7.39 -0.54
N ARG A 56 -8.39 -7.29 -1.79
CA ARG A 56 -9.22 -7.06 -2.96
C ARG A 56 -8.75 -7.91 -4.14
N PRO A 57 -9.65 -8.37 -5.02
CA PRO A 57 -9.25 -9.10 -6.21
C PRO A 57 -8.40 -8.23 -7.12
N ALA A 58 -7.51 -8.87 -7.88
CA ALA A 58 -6.79 -8.20 -8.94
C ALA A 58 -7.76 -7.70 -10.03
N PRO A 59 -7.41 -6.63 -10.78
CA PRO A 59 -8.21 -6.19 -11.92
C PRO A 59 -8.41 -7.31 -12.95
N ALA A 60 -9.57 -7.33 -13.61
CA ALA A 60 -9.86 -8.29 -14.66
C ALA A 60 -8.96 -8.05 -15.89
N PHE A 61 -8.72 -9.08 -16.70
CA PHE A 61 -7.90 -8.97 -17.92
C PHE A 61 -8.40 -7.87 -18.88
N THR A 62 -9.71 -7.69 -18.98
CA THR A 62 -10.36 -6.67 -19.80
C THR A 62 -10.16 -5.23 -19.30
N GLN A 63 -9.72 -5.05 -18.06
CA GLN A 63 -9.44 -3.76 -17.44
C GLN A 63 -7.95 -3.41 -17.48
N LEU A 64 -7.09 -4.32 -17.96
CA LEU A 64 -5.67 -4.07 -18.10
C LEU A 64 -5.42 -3.18 -19.32
N ASP A 65 -4.64 -2.12 -19.15
CA ASP A 65 -4.23 -1.27 -20.26
C ASP A 65 -3.09 -1.93 -21.04
N THR A 66 -3.24 -2.04 -22.35
CA THR A 66 -2.21 -2.58 -23.25
C THR A 66 -1.30 -1.49 -23.82
N LYS A 67 -1.54 -0.22 -23.49
CA LYS A 67 -0.72 0.90 -23.97
C LYS A 67 0.66 0.85 -23.34
N LEU A 68 1.67 0.76 -24.22
CA LEU A 68 3.06 0.94 -23.84
C LEU A 68 3.29 2.40 -23.43
N SER A 69 3.48 2.64 -22.14
CA SER A 69 3.90 3.93 -21.59
C SER A 69 5.12 3.74 -20.71
N ILE A 70 6.11 4.60 -20.88
CA ILE A 70 7.36 4.57 -20.10
C ILE A 70 7.13 5.32 -18.78
N PHE A 71 7.63 4.74 -17.69
CA PHE A 71 7.76 5.39 -16.39
C PHE A 71 9.17 5.98 -16.31
N GLU A 72 9.28 7.29 -16.52
CA GLU A 72 10.56 7.99 -16.50
C GLU A 72 11.11 8.04 -15.07
N THR A 73 12.32 7.50 -14.89
CA THR A 73 12.99 7.48 -13.58
C THR A 73 13.89 8.69 -13.37
N GLY A 74 14.34 9.33 -14.45
CA GLY A 74 15.36 10.39 -14.43
C GLY A 74 16.79 9.86 -14.34
N ILE A 75 16.97 8.54 -14.30
CA ILE A 75 18.28 7.89 -14.23
C ILE A 75 18.67 7.44 -15.64
N LYS A 76 19.61 8.16 -16.25
CA LYS A 76 20.02 7.95 -17.67
C LYS A 76 20.31 6.50 -18.02
N VAL A 77 21.03 5.77 -17.17
CA VAL A 77 21.39 4.36 -17.44
C VAL A 77 20.16 3.45 -17.43
N VAL A 78 19.20 3.70 -16.53
CA VAL A 78 17.95 2.93 -16.44
C VAL A 78 17.06 3.29 -17.62
N ASP A 79 16.81 4.58 -17.85
CA ASP A 79 15.89 5.04 -18.89
C ASP A 79 16.38 4.70 -20.31
N LEU A 80 17.69 4.61 -20.55
CA LEU A 80 18.25 4.27 -21.86
C LEU A 80 18.40 2.76 -22.09
N LEU A 81 18.89 2.00 -21.10
CA LEU A 81 19.24 0.59 -21.28
C LEU A 81 18.11 -0.36 -20.87
N ALA A 82 17.31 0.01 -19.87
CA ALA A 82 16.23 -0.82 -19.31
C ALA A 82 15.05 0.05 -18.83
N PRO A 83 14.34 0.73 -19.75
CA PRO A 83 13.25 1.64 -19.40
C PRO A 83 12.11 0.87 -18.72
N TYR A 84 11.60 1.41 -17.61
CA TYR A 84 10.47 0.81 -16.89
C TYR A 84 9.14 1.16 -17.55
N ARG A 85 8.25 0.18 -17.71
CA ARG A 85 6.89 0.45 -18.19
C ARG A 85 5.95 0.76 -17.03
N ARG A 86 4.99 1.65 -17.26
CA ARG A 86 3.96 1.95 -16.26
C ARG A 86 3.08 0.71 -16.05
N GLY A 87 2.95 0.29 -14.80
CA GLY A 87 2.19 -0.91 -14.43
C GLY A 87 2.95 -2.23 -14.55
N GLU A 88 4.23 -2.18 -14.95
CA GLU A 88 5.13 -3.33 -14.88
C GLU A 88 5.65 -3.56 -13.46
N LYS A 89 5.91 -4.82 -13.12
CA LYS A 89 6.66 -5.18 -11.92
C LYS A 89 8.14 -5.25 -12.27
N SER A 90 8.95 -4.35 -11.71
CA SER A 90 10.40 -4.37 -11.83
C SER A 90 11.02 -4.87 -10.52
N ASP A 91 11.97 -5.80 -10.60
CA ASP A 91 12.73 -6.29 -9.46
C ASP A 91 14.10 -5.58 -9.39
N TYR A 92 14.57 -5.29 -8.18
CA TYR A 92 15.88 -4.67 -7.95
C TYR A 92 16.77 -5.61 -7.13
N SER A 93 17.98 -5.90 -7.63
CA SER A 93 18.96 -6.75 -6.96
C SER A 93 20.31 -6.04 -6.86
N GLY A 94 20.81 -5.87 -5.64
CA GLY A 94 22.10 -5.25 -5.35
C GLY A 94 22.76 -5.90 -4.13
N SER A 95 24.09 -5.77 -4.02
CA SER A 95 24.82 -6.11 -2.80
C SER A 95 24.65 -4.99 -1.76
N ARG A 96 24.76 -5.34 -0.47
CA ARG A 96 24.77 -4.35 0.62
C ARG A 96 26.00 -3.46 0.58
#